data_AF-A0A0C9S9Y3-F1
#
_entry.id   AF-A0A0C9S9Y3-F1
#
_cell.length_a   1.000
_cell.length_b   1.000
_cell.length_c   1.000
_cell.angle_alpha   90.00
_cell.angle_beta   90.00
_cell.angle_gamma   90.00
#
_symmetry.space_group_name_H-M   'P 1'
#
loop_
_entity.id
_entity.type
_entity.pdbx_description
1 polymer ?
#
loop_
_entity_poly.entity_id
_entity_poly.type
_entity_poly.pdbx_seq_one_letter_code
_entity_poly.pdbx_strand_id
1 'polypeptide(L)'
;ELQNRKILEELQQKKQLLLKQNQVNASPASLPSTTTANATDAHALTTSQRTALQHAHSSSVGFFIPQDSSFGNLILPVLPRFDKQ
;
A
#
# COMPACT_ATOMS: atom_id res chain seq x y z
N GLU A 1 -0.63 40.41 -1.93
CA GLU A 1 0.28 39.60 -1.06
C GLU A 1 -0.44 38.87 0.09
N LEU A 2 -1.39 39.48 0.80
CA LEU A 2 -2.16 38.83 1.89
C LEU A 2 -2.88 37.54 1.48
N GLN A 3 -3.44 37.49 0.27
CA GLN A 3 -4.15 36.32 -0.24
C GLN A 3 -3.23 35.12 -0.45
N ASN A 4 -1.99 35.33 -0.92
CA ASN A 4 -1.00 34.25 -1.08
C ASN A 4 -0.59 33.67 0.28
N ARG A 5 -0.49 34.51 1.33
CA ARG A 5 -0.21 34.03 2.69
C ARG A 5 -1.34 33.16 3.23
N LYS A 6 -2.60 33.57 3.00
CA LYS A 6 -3.77 32.80 3.42
C LYS A 6 -3.86 31.44 2.71
N ILE A 7 -3.57 31.42 1.41
CA ILE A 7 -3.50 30.18 0.62
C ILE A 7 -2.44 29.24 1.19
N LEU A 8 -1.25 29.75 1.49
CA LEU A 8 -0.16 28.92 2.01
C LEU A 8 -0.48 28.34 3.39
N GLU A 9 -1.12 29.14 4.26
CA GLU A 9 -1.56 28.71 5.58
C GLU A 9 -2.64 27.63 5.52
N GLU A 10 -3.63 27.80 4.65
CA GLU A 10 -4.70 26.82 4.43
C GLU A 10 -4.15 25.49 3.91
N LEU A 11 -3.18 25.55 2.98
CA LEU A 11 -2.54 24.38 2.40
C LEU A 11 -1.74 23.60 3.46
N GLN A 12 -1.09 24.31 4.39
CA GLN A 12 -0.36 23.72 5.50
C GLN A 12 -1.29 23.07 6.54
N GLN A 13 -2.42 23.71 6.87
CA GLN A 13 -3.45 23.13 7.73
C GLN A 13 -4.06 21.86 7.13
N LYS A 14 -4.44 21.90 5.85
CA LYS A 14 -5.04 20.76 5.15
C LYS A 14 -4.09 19.55 5.11
N LYS A 15 -2.79 19.78 4.91
CA LYS A 15 -1.76 18.73 4.99
C LYS A 15 -1.71 18.09 6.38
N GLN A 16 -1.79 18.90 7.44
CA GLN A 16 -1.76 18.38 8.81
C GLN A 16 -3.03 17.61 9.18
N LEU A 17 -4.19 18.02 8.69
CA LEU A 17 -5.45 17.30 8.88
C LEU A 17 -5.45 15.95 8.16
N LEU A 18 -4.95 15.90 6.92
CA LEU A 18 -4.82 14.64 6.17
C LEU A 18 -3.90 13.63 6.87
N LEU A 19 -2.77 14.08 7.41
CA LEU A 19 -1.86 13.24 8.20
C LEU A 19 -2.52 12.69 9.46
N LYS A 20 -3.37 13.49 10.13
CA LYS A 20 -4.15 13.07 11.30
C LYS A 20 -5.30 12.13 10.93
N GLN A 21 -5.91 12.29 9.76
CA GLN A 21 -7.03 11.46 9.29
C GLN A 21 -6.56 10.10 8.75
N ASN A 22 -5.29 9.94 8.39
CA ASN A 22 -4.72 8.66 7.97
C ASN A 22 -4.55 7.62 9.10
N GLN A 23 -5.05 7.88 10.32
CA GLN A 23 -4.95 6.97 11.47
C GLN A 23 -6.24 6.19 11.79
N VAL A 24 -7.28 6.20 10.94
CA VAL A 24 -8.55 5.52 11.24
C VAL A 24 -8.86 4.25 10.43
N ASN A 25 -7.92 3.70 9.67
CA ASN A 25 -8.13 2.39 9.01
C ASN A 25 -6.94 1.41 9.05
N ALA A 26 -5.99 1.60 9.97
CA ALA A 26 -5.08 0.52 10.35
C ALA A 26 -5.78 -0.37 11.37
N SER A 27 -6.62 -1.30 10.91
CA SER A 27 -7.05 -2.43 11.72
C SER A 27 -5.84 -3.36 11.92
N PRO A 28 -5.35 -3.61 13.15
CA PRO A 28 -4.42 -4.68 13.39
C PRO A 28 -5.24 -5.96 13.58
N ALA A 29 -5.65 -6.59 12.48
CA ALA A 29 -6.08 -7.98 12.55
C ALA A 29 -4.83 -8.85 12.53
N SER A 30 -4.29 -9.10 13.72
CA SER A 30 -3.36 -10.18 13.98
C SER A 30 -4.01 -11.51 13.57
N LEU A 31 -3.59 -12.04 12.42
CA LEU A 31 -3.65 -13.47 12.14
C LEU A 31 -2.21 -13.99 12.14
N PRO A 32 -1.86 -14.95 13.01
CA PRO A 32 -0.61 -15.68 12.88
C PRO A 32 -0.78 -16.77 11.83
N SER A 33 0.36 -17.27 11.32
CA SER A 33 0.53 -18.42 10.41
C SER A 33 0.32 -18.10 8.92
N THR A 34 1.23 -18.35 7.98
CA THR A 34 2.47 -19.15 8.02
C THR A 34 3.45 -18.51 7.04
N THR A 35 4.68 -18.33 7.48
CA THR A 35 5.86 -18.09 6.66
C THR A 35 5.97 -19.15 5.56
N THR A 36 5.70 -18.78 4.31
CA THR A 36 6.52 -19.23 3.18
C THR A 36 7.25 -18.01 2.66
N ALA A 37 8.25 -17.62 3.45
CA ALA A 37 9.34 -16.79 2.99
C ALA A 37 10.17 -17.61 1.98
N ASN A 38 9.66 -17.79 0.78
CA ASN A 38 10.51 -18.04 -0.39
C ASN A 38 10.78 -16.68 -1.04
N ALA A 39 11.38 -15.80 -0.24
CA ALA A 39 11.99 -14.57 -0.72
C ALA A 39 13.35 -14.96 -1.31
N THR A 40 13.36 -15.56 -2.49
CA THR A 40 14.62 -15.82 -3.22
C THR A 40 15.24 -14.55 -3.77
N ASP A 41 14.55 -13.40 -3.75
CA ASP A 41 15.14 -12.08 -3.99
C ASP A 41 14.36 -11.03 -3.19
N ALA A 42 14.73 -10.83 -1.93
CA ALA A 42 14.13 -9.81 -1.08
C ALA A 42 14.58 -8.40 -1.48
N HIS A 43 14.30 -7.97 -2.72
CA HIS A 43 14.19 -6.55 -3.00
C HIS A 43 13.04 -6.03 -2.12
N ALA A 44 13.38 -5.25 -1.10
CA ALA A 44 12.41 -4.68 -0.19
C ALA A 44 11.31 -3.98 -1.00
N LEU A 45 10.06 -4.43 -0.84
CA LEU A 45 8.93 -3.85 -1.55
C LEU A 45 8.87 -2.34 -1.28
N THR A 46 8.73 -1.57 -2.35
CA THR A 46 8.51 -0.13 -2.26
C THR A 46 7.21 0.15 -1.51
N THR A 47 7.10 1.34 -0.92
CA THR A 47 5.88 1.78 -0.22
C THR A 47 4.65 1.70 -1.14
N SER A 48 4.79 2.10 -2.42
CA SER A 48 3.69 2.11 -3.38
C SER A 48 3.18 0.70 -3.70
N GLN A 49 4.09 -0.26 -3.93
CA GLN A 49 3.72 -1.67 -4.16
C GLN A 49 3.01 -2.27 -2.94
N ARG A 50 3.51 -1.98 -1.74
CA ARG A 50 2.91 -2.45 -0.48
C ARG A 50 1.50 -1.92 -0.30
N THR A 51 1.29 -0.61 -0.49
CA THR A 51 -0.03 0.02 -0.37
C THR A 51 -1.01 -0.56 -1.39
N ALA A 52 -0.59 -0.72 -2.65
CA ALA A 52 -1.43 -1.29 -3.70
C ALA A 52 -1.85 -2.73 -3.36
N LEU A 53 -0.90 -3.56 -2.91
CA LEU A 53 -1.17 -4.96 -2.55
C LEU A 53 -2.12 -5.06 -1.34
N GLN A 54 -1.91 -4.25 -0.31
CA GLN A 54 -2.80 -4.20 0.87
C GLN A 54 -4.22 -3.77 0.50
N HIS A 55 -4.36 -2.74 -0.35
CA HIS A 55 -5.66 -2.29 -0.83
C HIS A 55 -6.37 -3.38 -1.63
N ALA A 56 -5.65 -4.09 -2.51
CA ALA A 56 -6.23 -5.19 -3.29
C ALA A 56 -6.74 -6.33 -2.40
N HIS A 57 -5.97 -6.75 -1.39
CA HIS A 57 -6.43 -7.78 -0.43
C HIS A 57 -7.63 -7.34 0.41
N SER A 58 -7.77 -6.05 0.71
CA SER A 58 -8.91 -5.53 1.46
C SER A 58 -10.17 -5.35 0.61
N SER A 59 -10.03 -5.20 -0.71
CA SER A 59 -11.14 -4.87 -1.62
C SER A 59 -11.52 -6.00 -2.55
N SER A 60 -10.71 -7.05 -2.64
CA SER A 60 -10.89 -8.18 -3.55
C SER A 60 -10.44 -9.48 -2.90
N VAL A 61 -11.04 -10.59 -3.35
CA VAL A 61 -10.67 -11.97 -2.98
C VAL A 61 -9.69 -12.60 -3.99
N GLY A 62 -9.20 -11.82 -4.96
CA GLY A 62 -8.24 -12.27 -5.96
C GLY A 62 -6.82 -12.46 -5.40
N PHE A 63 -6.00 -13.20 -6.13
CA PHE A 63 -4.57 -13.38 -5.82
C PHE A 63 -3.75 -12.33 -6.57
N PHE A 64 -2.93 -11.58 -5.85
CA PHE A 64 -2.12 -10.51 -6.40
C PHE A 64 -0.65 -10.67 -6.02
N ILE A 65 0.24 -10.25 -6.93
CA ILE A 65 1.68 -10.16 -6.67
C ILE A 65 2.16 -8.74 -6.98
N PRO A 66 3.19 -8.23 -6.27
CA PRO A 66 3.80 -6.94 -6.59
C PRO A 66 4.60 -7.01 -7.90
N GLN A 67 4.74 -5.86 -8.57
CA GLN A 67 5.52 -5.65 -9.79
C GLN A 67 6.25 -4.32 -9.76
N ASP A 68 7.40 -4.24 -10.41
CA ASP A 68 8.26 -3.08 -10.57
C ASP A 68 7.88 -2.19 -11.78
N SER A 69 6.59 -2.14 -12.13
CA SER A 69 6.13 -1.39 -13.29
C SER A 69 6.15 0.13 -13.08
N SER A 70 6.77 0.85 -14.02
CA SER A 70 6.73 2.32 -14.10
C SER A 70 5.43 2.87 -14.73
N PHE A 71 4.53 2.01 -15.20
CA PHE A 71 3.31 2.40 -15.93
C PHE A 71 2.03 2.17 -15.12
N GLY A 72 2.14 2.08 -13.79
CA GLY A 72 0.99 1.96 -12.90
C GLY A 72 0.51 0.54 -12.62
N ASN A 73 1.14 -0.48 -13.21
CA ASN A 73 0.84 -1.89 -12.92
C ASN A 73 1.64 -2.37 -11.69
N LEU A 74 1.44 -1.73 -10.53
CA LEU A 74 2.19 -2.04 -9.30
C LEU A 74 1.90 -3.42 -8.72
N ILE A 75 0.76 -4.00 -9.08
CA ILE A 75 0.37 -5.37 -8.76
C ILE A 75 -0.27 -6.02 -9.98
N LEU A 76 -0.16 -7.35 -10.08
CA LEU A 76 -0.83 -8.13 -11.11
C LEU A 76 -1.74 -9.21 -10.50
N PRO A 77 -2.97 -9.39 -11.02
CA PRO A 77 -3.78 -10.55 -10.69
C PRO A 77 -3.14 -11.80 -11.30
N VAL A 78 -3.05 -12.87 -10.52
CA VAL A 78 -2.46 -14.15 -10.93
C VAL A 78 -3.31 -15.31 -10.45
N LEU A 79 -3.05 -16.50 -10.98
CA LEU A 79 -3.56 -17.74 -10.38
C LEU A 79 -2.82 -18.04 -9.06
N PRO A 80 -3.49 -18.69 -8.09
CA PRO A 80 -2.83 -19.20 -6.88
C PRO A 80 -1.61 -20.04 -7.25
N ARG A 81 -0.50 -19.82 -6.56
CA ARG A 81 0.73 -20.62 -6.69
C ARG A 81 0.79 -21.61 -5.54
N PHE A 82 1.11 -22.86 -5.86
CA PHE A 82 1.33 -23.92 -4.88
C PHE A 82 2.76 -24.43 -5.04
N ASP A 83 3.42 -24.67 -3.92
CA ASP A 83 4.75 -25.28 -3.93
C ASP A 83 4.63 -26.73 -4.40
N LYS A 84 5.53 -27.15 -5.30
CA LYS A 84 5.65 -28.56 -5.68
C LYS A 84 6.24 -29.30 -4.48
N GLN A 85 5.42 -30.16 -3.86
CA GLN A 85 5.87 -31.11 -2.84
C GLN A 85 6.87 -32.11 -3.44
#